data_AF-X1VKV1-F1
#
_entry.id   AF-X1VKV1-F1
#
_cell.length_a   1.000
_cell.length_b   1.000
_cell.length_c   1.000
_cell.angle_alpha   90.00
_cell.angle_beta   90.00
_cell.angle_gamma   90.00
#
_symmetry.space_group_name_H-M   'P 1'
#
loop_
_entity.id
_entity.type
_entity.pdbx_description
1 polymer ?
#
loop_
_entity_poly.entity_id
_entity_poly.type
_entity_poly.pdbx_seq_one_letter_code
_entity_poly.pdbx_strand_id
1 'polypeptide(L)'
;ALKEIFGIELIVTSAVTGAGLELLRNTIDRKIVELERGFTLAGSGASPLFESTQSSIALTARHKQAVTEAIENVSESISELRAGNDEVAAMMLRAAYQAVSGIESAAGGHVDEQILEQIFSRFCIGK
;
A
#
# COMPACT_ATOMS: atom_id res chain seq x y z
N ALA A 1 -13.67 -15.28 31.50
CA ALA A 1 -14.62 -14.27 32.04
C ALA A 1 -14.86 -13.07 31.11
N LEU A 2 -13.95 -12.11 30.85
CA LEU A 2 -14.24 -11.01 29.89
C LEU A 2 -13.82 -11.31 28.43
N LYS A 3 -12.68 -11.98 28.23
CA LYS A 3 -12.15 -12.31 26.90
C LYS A 3 -13.07 -13.24 26.10
N GLU A 4 -13.74 -14.17 26.79
CA GLU A 4 -14.69 -15.13 26.19
C GLU A 4 -16.04 -14.50 25.83
N ILE A 5 -16.45 -13.43 26.52
CA ILE A 5 -17.74 -12.77 26.27
C ILE A 5 -17.68 -11.91 25.01
N PHE A 6 -16.57 -11.18 24.81
CA PHE A 6 -16.45 -10.24 23.70
C PHE A 6 -15.68 -10.78 22.50
N GLY A 7 -15.03 -11.95 22.64
CA GLY A 7 -14.25 -12.55 21.55
C GLY A 7 -13.06 -11.70 21.07
N ILE A 8 -12.65 -10.70 21.86
CA ILE A 8 -11.59 -9.75 21.54
C ILE A 8 -10.49 -9.79 22.60
N GLU A 9 -9.27 -9.44 22.17
CA GLU A 9 -8.14 -9.26 23.08
C GLU A 9 -8.34 -7.98 23.91
N LEU A 10 -8.40 -8.14 25.24
CA LEU A 10 -8.60 -7.04 26.17
C LEU A 10 -7.29 -6.72 26.90
N ILE A 11 -6.94 -5.44 26.93
CA ILE A 11 -5.76 -4.91 27.64
C ILE A 11 -6.26 -3.92 28.69
N VAL A 12 -5.85 -4.11 29.94
CA VAL A 12 -6.18 -3.19 31.03
C VAL A 12 -5.17 -2.05 31.04
N THR A 13 -5.65 -0.82 30.94
CA THR A 13 -4.81 0.39 30.95
C THR A 13 -5.37 1.44 31.91
N SER A 14 -4.49 2.31 32.42
CA SER A 14 -4.86 3.45 33.26
C SER A 14 -4.07 4.69 32.83
N ALA A 15 -4.78 5.70 32.33
CA ALA A 15 -4.17 6.95 31.88
C ALA A 15 -3.59 7.80 33.04
N VAL A 16 -4.09 7.60 34.27
CA VAL A 16 -3.65 8.35 35.45
C VAL A 16 -2.38 7.78 36.06
N THR A 17 -2.26 6.44 36.07
CA THR A 17 -1.11 5.76 36.68
C THR A 17 -0.05 5.33 35.65
N GLY A 18 -0.37 5.41 34.35
CA GLY A 18 0.46 4.90 33.27
C GLY A 18 0.49 3.37 33.16
N ALA A 19 -0.20 2.66 34.04
CA ALA A 19 -0.23 1.21 34.04
C ALA A 19 -0.80 0.68 32.71
N GLY A 20 -0.09 -0.27 32.09
CA GLY A 20 -0.53 -0.95 30.86
C GLY A 20 -0.32 -0.18 29.56
N LEU A 21 0.18 1.06 29.59
CA LEU A 21 0.42 1.84 28.35
C LEU A 21 1.52 1.25 27.48
N GLU A 22 2.63 0.78 28.07
CA GLU A 22 3.70 0.11 27.31
C GLU A 22 3.21 -1.21 26.70
N LEU A 23 2.36 -1.95 27.42
CA LEU A 23 1.76 -3.19 26.92
C LEU A 23 0.81 -2.90 25.74
N LEU A 24 0.03 -1.81 25.83
CA LEU A 24 -0.82 -1.34 24.74
C LEU A 24 0.02 -0.95 23.52
N ARG A 25 1.08 -0.15 23.71
CA ARG A 25 1.98 0.29 22.64
C ARG A 25 2.60 -0.89 21.90
N ASN A 26 3.21 -1.82 22.63
CA ASN A 26 3.82 -3.02 22.04
C ASN A 26 2.79 -3.90 21.31
N THR A 27 1.55 -3.94 21.78
CA THR A 27 0.49 -4.69 21.11
C THR A 27 0.02 -4.00 19.83
N ILE A 28 -0.07 -2.67 19.82
CA ILE A 28 -0.36 -1.88 18.62
C ILE A 28 0.76 -2.07 17.60
N ASP A 29 2.02 -1.92 18.00
CA ASP A 29 3.18 -2.07 17.11
C ASP A 29 3.20 -3.47 16.48
N ARG A 30 2.97 -4.52 17.27
CA ARG A 30 2.84 -5.90 16.76
C ARG A 30 1.69 -6.04 15.77
N LYS A 31 0.52 -5.47 16.07
CA LYS A 31 -0.66 -5.56 15.20
C LYS A 31 -0.49 -4.82 13.88
N ILE A 32 0.20 -3.67 13.88
CA ILE A 32 0.53 -2.92 12.66
C ILE A 32 1.42 -3.78 11.75
N VAL A 33 2.47 -4.39 12.28
CA VAL A 33 3.37 -5.27 11.50
C VAL A 33 2.65 -6.52 10.97
N GLU A 34 1.74 -7.11 11.76
CA GLU A 34 0.90 -8.24 11.31
C GLU A 34 -0.01 -7.84 10.14
N LEU A 35 -0.61 -6.65 10.18
CA LEU A 35 -1.46 -6.14 9.10
C LEU A 35 -0.67 -5.83 7.82
N GLU A 36 0.56 -5.31 7.94
CA GLU A 36 1.45 -5.06 6.80
C GLU A 36 1.82 -6.36 6.07
N ARG A 37 2.07 -7.45 6.81
CA ARG A 37 2.34 -8.78 6.22
C ARG A 37 1.10 -9.43 5.61
N GLY A 38 -0.09 -9.18 6.18
CA GLY A 38 -1.36 -9.64 5.62
C GLY A 38 -1.66 -9.00 4.26
N PHE A 39 -1.25 -7.74 4.07
CA PHE A 39 -1.44 -7.03 2.79
C PHE A 39 -0.61 -7.64 1.65
N THR A 40 0.60 -8.16 1.94
CA THR A 40 1.46 -8.78 0.91
C THR A 40 1.00 -10.17 0.48
N LEU A 41 0.24 -10.89 1.32
CA LEU A 41 -0.18 -12.27 1.05
C LEU A 41 -1.53 -12.39 0.33
N ALA A 42 -2.35 -11.34 0.33
CA ALA A 42 -3.68 -11.37 -0.30
C ALA A 42 -3.68 -11.15 -1.82
N GLY A 43 -2.53 -10.79 -2.42
CA GLY A 43 -2.45 -10.38 -3.84
C GLY A 43 -1.45 -11.15 -4.71
N SER A 44 -0.63 -12.07 -4.18
CA SER A 44 0.29 -12.83 -5.04
C SER A 44 0.67 -14.16 -4.42
N GLY A 45 0.43 -15.25 -5.16
CA GLY A 45 0.95 -16.58 -4.87
C GLY A 45 2.45 -16.68 -5.17
N ALA A 46 3.26 -15.77 -4.62
CA ALA A 46 4.70 -15.77 -4.78
C ALA A 46 5.39 -16.50 -3.62
N SER A 47 6.10 -17.58 -3.96
CA SER A 47 6.96 -18.37 -3.09
C SER A 47 7.96 -17.53 -2.27
N PRO A 48 8.40 -18.02 -1.09
CA PRO A 48 9.23 -17.26 -0.16
C PRO A 48 10.71 -17.32 -0.56
N LEU A 49 11.09 -16.66 -1.65
CA LEU A 49 12.49 -16.59 -2.10
C LEU A 49 13.11 -15.20 -2.10
N PHE A 50 12.41 -14.18 -1.59
CA PHE A 50 13.01 -12.87 -1.38
C PHE A 50 12.98 -12.52 0.10
N GLU A 51 14.05 -12.90 0.78
CA GLU A 51 14.50 -12.25 2.01
C GLU A 51 15.06 -10.86 1.63
N SER A 52 14.17 -10.00 1.14
CA SER A 52 14.51 -8.61 0.89
C SER A 52 14.51 -7.91 2.23
N THR A 53 15.68 -7.46 2.68
CA THR A 53 15.84 -6.33 3.58
C THR A 53 14.78 -5.29 3.21
N GLN A 54 13.69 -5.24 3.97
CA GLN A 54 12.60 -4.31 3.74
C GLN A 54 13.16 -2.91 4.04
N SER A 55 13.80 -2.30 3.05
CA SER A 55 13.88 -0.86 2.98
C SER A 55 12.43 -0.41 2.94
N SER A 56 11.91 -0.02 4.10
CA SER A 56 10.59 0.57 4.24
C SER A 56 10.61 1.91 3.52
N ILE A 57 10.56 1.87 2.19
CA ILE A 57 10.32 3.03 1.36
C ILE A 57 8.89 3.44 1.67
N ALA A 58 8.72 4.60 2.30
CA ALA A 58 7.42 5.16 2.58
C ALA A 58 6.71 5.46 1.25
N LEU A 59 5.86 4.53 0.81
CA LEU A 59 5.05 4.71 -0.39
C LEU A 59 3.82 5.54 -0.04
N THR A 60 3.53 6.55 -0.85
CA THR A 60 2.26 7.27 -0.75
C THR A 60 1.12 6.38 -1.24
N ALA A 61 -0.12 6.66 -0.83
CA ALA A 61 -1.30 5.97 -1.36
C ALA A 61 -1.37 6.01 -2.90
N ARG A 62 -0.90 7.11 -3.52
CA ARG A 62 -0.81 7.26 -4.97
C ARG A 62 0.18 6.28 -5.60
N HIS A 63 1.37 6.10 -5.00
CA HIS A 63 2.34 5.13 -5.51
C HIS A 63 1.78 3.71 -5.44
N LYS A 64 1.11 3.38 -4.33
CA LYS A 64 0.45 2.09 -4.17
C LYS A 64 -0.61 1.85 -5.24
N GLN A 65 -1.45 2.84 -5.52
CA GLN A 65 -2.47 2.76 -6.55
C GLN A 65 -1.84 2.53 -7.94
N ALA A 66 -0.88 3.36 -8.35
CA ALA A 66 -0.21 3.21 -9.65
C ALA A 66 0.46 1.84 -9.82
N VAL A 67 1.12 1.32 -8.79
CA VAL A 67 1.72 -0.03 -8.83
C VAL A 67 0.64 -1.12 -8.89
N THR A 68 -0.48 -0.95 -8.19
CA THR A 68 -1.59 -1.90 -8.23
C THR A 68 -2.19 -1.99 -9.63
N GLU A 69 -2.50 -0.84 -10.24
CA GLU A 69 -3.02 -0.76 -11.62
C GLU A 69 -2.02 -1.35 -12.64
N ALA A 70 -0.71 -1.12 -12.45
CA ALA A 70 0.30 -1.71 -13.31
C ALA A 70 0.36 -3.25 -13.19
N ILE A 71 0.28 -3.79 -11.97
CA ILE A 71 0.26 -5.24 -11.72
C ILE A 71 -0.97 -5.89 -12.37
N GLU A 72 -2.14 -5.26 -12.25
CA GLU A 72 -3.39 -5.73 -12.88
C GLU A 72 -3.24 -5.79 -14.41
N ASN A 73 -2.80 -4.70 -15.04
CA ASN A 73 -2.61 -4.65 -16.49
C ASN A 73 -1.56 -5.67 -16.99
N VAL A 74 -0.46 -5.87 -16.26
CA VAL A 74 0.53 -6.90 -16.61
C VAL A 74 -0.08 -8.29 -16.50
N SER A 75 -0.82 -8.57 -15.43
CA SER A 75 -1.45 -9.88 -15.20
C SER A 75 -2.48 -10.20 -16.28
N GLU A 76 -3.28 -9.23 -16.68
CA GLU A 76 -4.24 -9.37 -17.76
C GLU A 76 -3.54 -9.53 -19.12
N SER A 77 -2.46 -8.78 -19.39
CA SER A 77 -1.68 -8.93 -20.63
C SER A 77 -1.13 -10.35 -20.83
N ILE A 78 -0.74 -11.03 -19.74
CA ILE A 78 -0.28 -12.43 -19.79
C ILE A 78 -1.42 -13.35 -20.23
N SER A 79 -2.64 -13.09 -19.78
CA SER A 79 -3.84 -13.85 -20.15
C SER A 79 -4.19 -13.64 -21.62
N GLU A 80 -4.12 -12.40 -22.11
CA GLU A 80 -4.37 -12.04 -23.51
C GLU A 80 -3.32 -12.60 -24.47
N LEU A 81 -2.03 -12.59 -24.10
CA LEU A 81 -0.97 -13.25 -24.87
C LEU A 81 -1.20 -14.76 -24.99
N ARG A 82 -1.66 -15.42 -23.92
CA ARG A 82 -2.00 -16.85 -23.96
C ARG A 82 -3.22 -17.14 -24.84
N ALA A 83 -4.13 -16.18 -24.96
CA ALA A 83 -5.29 -16.25 -25.85
C ALA A 83 -4.97 -15.91 -27.32
N GLY A 84 -3.76 -15.41 -27.61
CA GLY A 84 -3.35 -14.99 -28.95
C GLY A 84 -3.82 -13.58 -29.34
N ASN A 85 -4.24 -12.77 -28.36
CA ASN A 85 -4.75 -11.41 -28.56
C ASN A 85 -3.62 -10.37 -28.42
N ASP A 86 -2.65 -10.42 -29.34
CA ASP A 86 -1.40 -9.66 -29.23
C ASP A 86 -1.61 -8.14 -29.17
N GLU A 87 -2.60 -7.60 -29.90
CA GLU A 87 -2.92 -6.17 -29.88
C GLU A 87 -3.48 -5.71 -28.52
N VAL A 88 -4.32 -6.52 -27.90
CA VAL A 88 -4.91 -6.25 -26.57
C VAL A 88 -3.82 -6.32 -25.51
N ALA A 89 -2.98 -7.37 -25.56
CA ALA A 89 -1.83 -7.48 -24.67
C ALA A 89 -0.87 -6.29 -24.79
N ALA A 90 -0.57 -5.83 -26.00
CA ALA A 90 0.27 -4.65 -26.23
C ALA A 90 -0.35 -3.38 -25.64
N MET A 91 -1.67 -3.20 -25.75
CA MET A 91 -2.38 -2.08 -25.14
C MET A 91 -2.28 -2.12 -23.60
N MET A 92 -2.43 -3.29 -23.00
CA MET A 92 -2.32 -3.48 -21.54
C MET A 92 -0.91 -3.22 -21.03
N LEU A 93 0.11 -3.71 -21.74
CA LEU A 93 1.52 -3.41 -21.39
C LEU A 93 1.82 -1.92 -21.47
N ARG A 94 1.25 -1.21 -22.45
CA ARG A 94 1.36 0.25 -22.54
C ARG A 94 0.65 0.94 -21.36
N ALA A 95 -0.54 0.47 -20.96
CA ALA A 95 -1.25 1.01 -19.81
C ALA A 95 -0.47 0.79 -18.50
N ALA A 96 0.11 -0.40 -18.30
CA ALA A 96 0.97 -0.68 -17.16
C ALA A 96 2.18 0.25 -17.09
N TYR A 97 2.84 0.49 -18.24
CA TYR A 97 3.95 1.43 -18.33
C TYR A 97 3.54 2.85 -17.94
N GLN A 98 2.41 3.33 -18.46
CA GLN A 98 1.90 4.67 -18.14
C GLN A 98 1.58 4.84 -16.66
N ALA A 99 0.96 3.84 -16.03
CA ALA A 99 0.64 3.86 -14.60
C ALA A 99 1.92 4.02 -13.75
N VAL A 100 2.99 3.29 -14.06
CA VAL A 100 4.27 3.40 -13.34
C VAL A 100 5.00 4.71 -13.67
N SER A 101 5.01 5.16 -14.92
CA SER A 101 5.60 6.44 -15.31
C SER A 101 4.96 7.63 -14.60
N GLY A 102 3.66 7.55 -14.27
CA GLY A 102 2.96 8.55 -13.46
C GLY A 102 3.55 8.76 -12.05
N ILE A 103 4.29 7.78 -11.53
CA ILE A 103 5.01 7.88 -10.25
C ILE A 103 6.18 8.88 -10.37
N GLU A 104 6.91 8.85 -11.48
CA GLU A 104 8.04 9.75 -11.78
C GLU A 104 7.57 11.14 -12.22
N SER A 105 6.42 11.25 -12.89
CA SER A 105 5.85 12.52 -13.39
C SER A 105 5.64 13.58 -12.30
N ALA A 106 5.43 13.19 -11.04
CA ALA A 106 5.39 14.13 -9.93
C ALA A 106 6.75 14.80 -9.61
N ALA A 107 7.85 14.27 -10.14
CA ALA A 107 9.18 14.87 -10.05
C ALA A 107 9.52 15.80 -11.23
N GLY A 108 8.62 16.02 -12.21
CA GLY A 108 8.86 17.06 -13.24
C GLY A 108 8.15 16.93 -14.60
N GLY A 109 7.13 16.10 -14.77
CA GLY A 109 6.50 15.88 -16.08
C GLY A 109 4.97 15.90 -16.01
N HIS A 110 4.38 17.06 -16.29
CA HIS A 110 2.95 17.37 -16.30
C HIS A 110 2.22 16.92 -15.03
N VAL A 111 2.44 17.68 -13.96
CA VAL A 111 1.67 17.51 -12.72
C VAL A 111 0.28 18.09 -12.94
N ASP A 112 -0.74 17.28 -12.66
CA ASP A 112 -2.13 17.71 -12.66
C ASP A 112 -2.34 18.82 -11.61
N GLU A 113 -2.81 19.98 -12.05
CA GLU A 113 -3.04 21.16 -11.22
C GLU A 113 -3.97 20.85 -10.04
N GLN A 114 -4.93 19.92 -10.21
CA GLN A 114 -5.82 19.49 -9.13
C GLN A 114 -5.09 18.73 -8.03
N ILE A 115 -4.07 17.94 -8.40
CA ILE A 115 -3.23 17.22 -7.45
C ILE A 115 -2.34 18.21 -6.68
N LEU A 116 -1.79 19.22 -7.37
CA LEU A 116 -1.04 20.29 -6.71
C LEU A 116 -1.91 21.05 -5.72
N GLU A 117 -3.12 21.44 -6.11
CA GLU A 117 -4.07 22.16 -5.25
C GLU A 117 -4.41 21.32 -4.00
N GLN A 118 -4.68 20.02 -4.17
CA GLN A 118 -4.95 19.13 -3.03
C GLN A 118 -3.74 18.97 -2.11
N ILE A 119 -2.52 18.89 -2.64
CA ILE A 119 -1.30 18.81 -1.85
C ILE A 119 -1.07 20.13 -1.10
N PHE A 120 -1.20 21.28 -1.77
CA PHE A 120 -0.92 22.60 -1.21
C PHE A 120 -2.03 23.13 -0.29
N SER A 121 -3.27 22.62 -0.40
CA SER A 121 -4.36 22.93 0.52
C SER A 121 -4.07 22.55 1.98
N ARG A 122 -3.13 21.61 2.21
CA ARG A 122 -2.73 21.14 3.54
C ARG A 122 -1.58 21.93 4.15
N PHE A 123 -0.99 22.86 3.40
CA PHE A 123 0.08 23.71 3.90
C PHE A 123 -0.49 25.04 4.39
N CYS A 124 -0.01 25.49 5.56
CA CYS A 124 -0.29 26.84 6.03
C CYS A 124 0.20 27.86 5.00
N ILE A 125 -0.58 28.92 4.76
CA ILE A 125 -0.20 30.02 3.88
C ILE A 125 1.13 30.62 4.38
N GLY A 126 2.12 30.71 3.49
CA GLY A 126 3.44 31.27 3.78
C GLY A 126 4.59 30.26 3.95
N LYS A 127 4.48 29.07 3.38
CA LYS A 127 5.60 28.13 3.22
C LYS A 127 6.39 28.36 1.94
#